data_AF-A0A2G2YG42-F1
#
_entry.id   AF-A0A2G2YG42-F1
#
_cell.length_a   1.000
_cell.length_b   1.000
_cell.length_c   1.000
_cell.angle_alpha   90.00
_cell.angle_beta   90.00
_cell.angle_gamma   90.00
#
_symmetry.space_group_name_H-M   'P 1'
#
loop_
_entity.id
_entity.type
_entity.pdbx_description
1 polymer ?
#
loop_
_entity_poly.entity_id
_entity_poly.type
_entity_poly.pdbx_seq_one_letter_code
_entity_poly.pdbx_strand_id
1 'polypeptide(L)' 'MYADVNWADDPNDRISTSGYILFFGPNPVSWSSRKQRAVARSSTEAECKSVANALAEITWV' A
#
# COMPACT_ATOMS: atom_id res chain seq x y z
N MET A 1 -1.04 -8.72 -9.69
CA MET A 1 -0.73 -7.90 -8.50
C MET A 1 -1.90 -6.97 -8.29
N TYR A 2 -2.46 -6.94 -7.08
CA TYR A 2 -3.49 -5.97 -6.70
C TYR A 2 -2.93 -5.10 -5.58
N ALA A 3 -3.12 -3.79 -5.69
CA ALA A 3 -2.75 -2.82 -4.68
C ALA A 3 -3.97 -1.94 -4.40
N ASP A 4 -4.27 -1.75 -3.12
CA ASP A 4 -5.41 -0.97 -2.66
C ASP A 4 -4.92 0.05 -1.62
N VAL A 5 -5.49 1.25 -1.67
CA VAL A 5 -5.19 2.30 -0.70
C VAL A 5 -6.50 2.86 -0.20
N ASN A 6 -6.77 2.65 1.09
CA ASN A 6 -7.91 3.28 1.73
C ASN A 6 -7.48 4.63 2.29
N TRP A 7 -8.04 5.71 1.73
CA TRP A 7 -7.84 7.05 2.23
C TRP A 7 -8.67 7.24 3.50
N ALA A 8 -7.99 7.52 4.61
CA ALA A 8 -8.48 8.13 5.87
C ALA A 8 -9.98 7.98 6.20
N ASP A 9 -10.44 6.75 6.42
CA ASP A 9 -11.72 6.48 7.10
C ASP A 9 -11.62 6.66 8.63
N ASP A 10 -10.40 6.88 9.16
CA ASP A 10 -10.14 7.05 10.58
C ASP A 10 -10.06 8.55 10.96
N PRO A 11 -11.09 9.13 11.59
CA PRO A 11 -11.14 10.54 11.95
C PRO A 11 -10.14 10.94 13.05
N ASN A 12 -9.52 9.98 13.74
CA ASN A 12 -8.53 10.26 14.79
C ASN A 12 -7.09 10.40 14.27
N ASP A 13 -6.71 9.63 13.23
CA ASP A 13 -5.30 9.57 12.81
C ASP A 13 -5.03 10.12 11.40
N ARG A 14 -6.03 10.24 10.51
CA ARG A 14 -5.81 10.59 9.08
C ARG A 14 -4.71 9.77 8.41
N ILE A 15 -4.43 8.57 8.92
CA ILE A 15 -3.39 7.69 8.40
C ILE A 15 -4.02 6.78 7.34
N SER A 16 -3.59 6.96 6.10
CA SER A 16 -3.96 6.07 4.99
C SER A 16 -3.41 4.66 5.23
N THR A 17 -4.23 3.65 4.97
CA THR A 17 -3.78 2.25 5.03
C THR A 17 -3.57 1.77 3.59
N SER A 18 -2.36 1.34 3.26
CA SER A 18 -2.04 0.77 1.96
C SER A 18 -1.84 -0.73 2.08
N GLY A 19 -2.50 -1.49 1.23
CA GLY A 19 -2.36 -2.93 1.11
C GLY A 19 -1.93 -3.34 -0.29
N TYR A 20 -1.18 -4.42 -0.40
CA TYR A 20 -0.92 -5.06 -1.69
C TYR A 20 -0.94 -6.59 -1.54
N ILE A 21 -1.25 -7.27 -2.65
CA ILE A 21 -1.16 -8.72 -2.78
C ILE A 21 -0.57 -9.10 -4.14
N LEU A 22 0.49 -9.90 -4.07
CA LEU A 22 1.23 -10.47 -5.18
C LEU A 22 0.76 -11.91 -5.40
N PHE A 23 0.47 -12.23 -6.65
CA PHE A 23 0.02 -13.55 -7.09
C PHE A 23 1.03 -14.12 -8.08
N PHE A 24 1.31 -15.42 -7.96
CA PHE A 24 2.03 -16.23 -8.93
C PHE A 24 1.05 -17.25 -9.50
N GLY A 25 0.54 -16.95 -10.70
CA GLY A 25 -0.61 -17.64 -11.25
C GLY A 25 -1.85 -17.44 -10.35
N PRO A 26 -2.58 -18.51 -9.98
CA PRO A 26 -3.73 -18.41 -9.08
C PRO A 26 -3.35 -18.36 -7.58
N ASN A 27 -2.06 -18.48 -7.23
CA ASN A 27 -1.63 -18.58 -5.84
C ASN A 27 -1.10 -17.24 -5.31
N PRO A 28 -1.59 -16.73 -4.18
CA PRO A 28 -0.99 -15.58 -3.52
C PRO A 28 0.37 -15.95 -2.91
N VAL A 29 1.42 -15.20 -3.23
CA VAL A 29 2.80 -15.46 -2.80
C VAL A 29 3.29 -14.45 -1.77
N SER A 30 2.78 -13.21 -1.80
CA SER A 30 3.14 -12.19 -0.83
C SER A 30 1.99 -11.20 -0.68
N TRP A 31 1.74 -10.75 0.54
CA TRP A 31 0.78 -9.68 0.84
C TRP A 31 1.28 -8.88 2.03
N SER A 32 0.98 -7.59 2.02
CA SER A 32 1.26 -6.71 3.14
C SER A 32 0.13 -5.71 3.28
N SER A 33 -0.27 -5.44 4.51
CA SER A 33 -1.18 -4.35 4.85
C SER A 33 -0.52 -3.50 5.90
N ARG A 34 -0.19 -2.26 5.52
CA ARG A 34 0.58 -1.35 6.38
C ARG A 34 -0.13 -0.01 6.46
N LYS A 35 -0.38 0.43 7.69
CA LYS A 35 -0.69 1.83 7.97
C LYS A 35 0.50 2.69 7.53
N GLN A 36 0.29 3.62 6.60
CA GLN A 36 1.34 4.50 6.16
C GLN A 36 1.76 5.38 7.33
N ARG A 37 2.99 5.17 7.86
CA ARG A 37 3.51 5.92 9.02
C ARG A 37 3.65 7.43 8.76
N ALA A 38 3.52 7.86 7.50
CA ALA A 38 3.53 9.25 7.09
C ALA A 38 2.13 9.65 6.62
N VAL A 39 1.57 10.70 7.22
CA VAL A 39 0.39 11.38 6.71
C VAL A 39 0.71 11.86 5.30
N ALA A 40 0.08 11.26 4.29
CA ALA A 40 0.18 11.77 2.93
C ALA A 40 -0.57 13.10 2.86
N ARG A 41 0.06 14.14 2.31
CA ARG A 41 -0.57 15.47 2.19
C ARG A 41 -1.57 15.52 1.04
N SER A 42 -1.59 14.50 0.17
CA SER A 42 -2.55 14.33 -0.93
C SER A 42 -2.69 12.84 -1.34
N SER A 43 -3.75 12.49 -2.09
CA SER A 43 -3.95 11.15 -2.67
C SER A 43 -2.77 10.77 -3.55
N THR A 44 -2.34 11.70 -4.40
CA THR A 44 -1.24 11.47 -5.33
C THR A 44 0.05 11.11 -4.60
N GLU A 45 0.31 11.72 -3.44
CA GLU A 45 1.47 11.36 -2.61
C GLU A 45 1.29 9.96 -1.96
N ALA A 46 0.07 9.64 -1.51
CA ALA A 46 -0.24 8.33 -0.93
C ALA A 46 -0.10 7.19 -1.96
N GLU A 47 -0.57 7.42 -3.18
CA GLU A 47 -0.45 6.51 -4.33
C GLU A 47 0.99 6.37 -4.79
N CYS A 48 1.75 7.48 -4.88
CA CYS A 48 3.16 7.42 -5.23
C CYS A 48 3.98 6.62 -4.20
N LYS A 49 3.71 6.81 -2.91
CA LYS A 49 4.34 6.04 -1.84
C LYS A 49 3.92 4.57 -1.83
N SER A 50 2.65 4.25 -2.13
CA SER A 50 2.20 2.85 -2.20
C SER A 50 2.87 2.10 -3.35
N VAL A 51 2.97 2.73 -4.52
CA VAL A 51 3.65 2.18 -5.70
C VAL A 51 5.15 2.01 -5.44
N ALA A 52 5.82 3.02 -4.88
CA ALA A 52 7.25 2.92 -4.55
C ALA A 52 7.54 1.79 -3.55
N ASN A 53 6.70 1.63 -2.52
CA ASN A 53 6.84 0.53 -1.57
C ASN A 53 6.60 -0.82 -2.22
N ALA A 54 5.58 -0.95 -3.06
CA ALA A 54 5.29 -2.21 -3.72
C ALA A 54 6.36 -2.62 -4.73
N LEU A 55 6.95 -1.65 -5.46
CA LEU A 55 8.11 -1.88 -6.32
C LEU A 55 9.36 -2.29 -5.53
N ALA A 56 9.59 -1.67 -4.37
CA ALA A 56 10.67 -2.09 -3.48
C ALA A 56 10.48 -3.55 -3.03
N GLU A 57 9.27 -3.92 -2.58
CA GLU A 57 8.99 -5.31 -2.17
C GLU A 57 9.14 -6.30 -3.32
N ILE A 58 8.75 -5.95 -4.55
CA ILE A 58 8.98 -6.79 -5.74
C ILE A 58 10.46 -6.90 -6.08
N THR A 59 11.23 -5.83 -5.95
CA THR A 59 12.68 -5.83 -6.28
C THR A 59 13.48 -6.68 -5.30
N TRP A 60 13.00 -6.81 -4.07
CA TRP A 60 13.63 -7.62 -3.02
C TRP A 60 13.30 -9.12 -3.09
N VAL A 61 12.26 -9.52 -3.83
CA VAL A 61 11.85 -10.92 -4.08
C VAL A 61 12.61 -11.47 -5.29
#